data_AF-A0A9D5S025-F1
#
_entry.id   AF-A0A9D5S025-F1
#
_cell.length_a   1.000
_cell.length_b   1.000
_cell.length_c   1.000
_cell.angle_alpha   90.00
_cell.angle_beta   90.00
_cell.angle_gamma   90.00
#
_symmetry.space_group_name_H-M   'P 1'
#
loop_
_entity.id
_entity.type
_entity.pdbx_description
1 polymer ?
#
loop_
_entity_poly.entity_id
_entity_poly.type
_entity_poly.pdbx_seq_one_letter_code
_entity_poly.pdbx_strand_id
1 'polypeptide(L)'
;MREIEEKLKLLDIQIIGSVSFIASIIISIILTYNQRLYTLKQKTIFNRKQTYIISNFNRILVLIIVTSFLYNSYEQKKLAEEKNSNVTLNNLDIVASSLSVVSAIIVLYITAKAPVEDALDIENPNF
;
A
#
# COMPACT_ATOMS: atom_id res chain seq x y z
N MET A 1 -4.90 -28.25 18.39
CA MET A 1 -5.08 -26.88 18.93
C MET A 1 -4.10 -25.90 18.28
N ARG A 2 -2.78 -26.13 18.36
CA ARG A 2 -1.75 -25.28 17.73
C ARG A 2 -2.00 -24.90 16.26
N GLU A 3 -2.42 -25.83 15.40
CA GLU A 3 -2.69 -25.52 13.98
C GLU A 3 -3.89 -24.57 13.76
N ILE A 4 -4.92 -24.70 14.60
CA ILE A 4 -6.10 -23.83 14.51
C ILE A 4 -5.68 -22.42 14.95
N GLU A 5 -4.85 -22.32 15.99
CA GLU A 5 -4.28 -21.05 16.43
C GLU A 5 -3.40 -20.40 15.35
N GLU A 6 -2.55 -21.18 14.67
CA GLU A 6 -1.73 -20.68 13.55
C GLU A 6 -2.61 -20.16 12.41
N LYS A 7 -3.66 -20.91 12.02
CA LYS A 7 -4.60 -20.45 10.99
C LYS A 7 -5.36 -19.19 11.40
N LEU A 8 -5.80 -19.10 12.66
CA LEU A 8 -6.47 -17.90 13.18
C LEU A 8 -5.54 -16.68 13.14
N LYS A 9 -4.27 -16.83 13.53
CA LYS A 9 -3.28 -15.75 13.44
C LYS A 9 -3.09 -15.24 12.01
N LEU A 10 -3.03 -16.14 11.04
CA LEU A 10 -2.94 -15.77 9.61
C LEU A 10 -4.17 -15.00 9.14
N LEU A 11 -5.37 -15.39 9.59
CA LEU A 11 -6.60 -14.66 9.30
C LEU A 11 -6.63 -13.28 9.98
N ASP A 12 -6.19 -13.19 11.23
CA ASP A 12 -6.12 -11.92 11.96
C ASP A 12 -5.15 -10.93 11.30
N ILE A 13 -3.98 -11.41 10.85
CA ILE A 13 -3.03 -10.61 10.06
C ILE A 13 -3.69 -10.11 8.77
N GLN A 14 -4.47 -10.97 8.09
CA GLN A 14 -5.19 -10.58 6.88
C GLN A 14 -6.23 -9.50 7.17
N ILE A 15 -7.01 -9.64 8.23
CA ILE A 15 -8.03 -8.65 8.64
C ILE A 15 -7.37 -7.31 8.95
N ILE A 16 -6.33 -7.30 9.79
CA ILE A 16 -5.60 -6.08 10.16
C ILE A 16 -4.98 -5.42 8.91
N GLY A 17 -4.38 -6.23 8.03
CA GLY A 17 -3.84 -5.75 6.77
C GLY A 17 -4.91 -5.16 5.86
N SER A 18 -6.09 -5.78 5.74
CA SER A 18 -7.20 -5.28 4.93
C SER A 18 -7.76 -3.97 5.46
N VAL A 19 -7.96 -3.84 6.78
CA VAL A 19 -8.39 -2.59 7.41
C VAL A 19 -7.35 -1.48 7.17
N SER A 20 -6.07 -1.80 7.32
CA SER A 20 -4.97 -0.87 7.05
C SER A 20 -4.94 -0.45 5.58
N PHE A 21 -5.21 -1.38 4.65
CA PHE A 21 -5.26 -1.10 3.22
C PHE A 21 -6.41 -0.14 2.87
N ILE A 22 -7.59 -0.31 3.50
CA ILE A 22 -8.71 0.61 3.35
C ILE A 22 -8.33 2.02 3.84
N ALA A 23 -7.65 2.12 4.99
CA ALA A 23 -7.16 3.41 5.47
C ALA A 23 -6.17 4.06 4.47
N SER A 24 -5.26 3.28 3.88
CA SER A 24 -4.36 3.76 2.83
C SER A 24 -5.09 4.24 1.56
N ILE A 25 -6.18 3.58 1.17
CA ILE A 25 -7.04 4.02 0.07
C ILE A 25 -7.67 5.38 0.40
N ILE A 26 -8.21 5.55 1.62
CA ILE A 26 -8.79 6.83 2.06
C ILE A 26 -7.74 7.95 2.01
N ILE A 27 -6.53 7.71 2.52
CA ILE A 27 -5.42 8.67 2.43
C ILE A 27 -5.14 9.02 0.97
N SER A 28 -5.08 8.02 0.08
CA SER A 28 -4.85 8.25 -1.36
C SER A 28 -5.94 9.12 -1.97
N ILE A 29 -7.21 8.89 -1.64
CA ILE A 29 -8.34 9.68 -2.14
C ILE A 29 -8.20 11.14 -1.69
N ILE A 30 -7.85 11.38 -0.42
CA ILE A 30 -7.64 12.73 0.10
C ILE A 30 -6.49 13.43 -0.64
N LEU A 31 -5.38 12.73 -0.87
CA LEU A 31 -4.24 13.28 -1.63
C LEU A 31 -4.62 13.61 -3.08
N THR A 32 -5.38 12.73 -3.75
CA THR A 32 -5.90 12.98 -5.10
C THR A 32 -6.84 14.18 -5.13
N TYR A 33 -7.70 14.33 -4.12
CA TYR A 33 -8.56 15.50 -4.00
C TYR A 33 -7.76 16.79 -3.73
N ASN A 34 -6.72 16.72 -2.90
CA ASN A 34 -5.81 17.83 -2.68
C ASN A 34 -5.12 18.28 -3.98
N GLN A 35 -4.66 17.32 -4.79
CA GLN A 35 -4.10 17.59 -6.11
C GLN A 35 -5.11 18.26 -7.04
N ARG A 36 -6.39 17.84 -7.00
CA ARG A 36 -7.47 18.48 -7.75
C ARG A 36 -7.65 19.96 -7.34
N LEU A 37 -7.68 20.26 -6.04
CA LEU A 37 -7.79 21.64 -5.55
C LEU A 37 -6.60 22.50 -6.01
N TYR A 38 -5.39 21.94 -5.94
CA TYR A 38 -4.18 22.59 -6.44
C TYR A 38 -4.28 22.91 -7.93
N THR A 39 -4.70 21.97 -8.77
CA THR A 39 -4.89 22.19 -10.22
C THR A 39 -5.95 23.25 -10.52
N LEU A 40 -6.99 23.35 -9.68
CA LEU A 40 -8.03 24.38 -9.80
C LEU A 40 -7.60 25.74 -9.21
N LYS A 41 -6.36 25.89 -8.72
CA LYS A 41 -5.86 27.08 -8.02
C LYS A 41 -6.72 27.47 -6.81
N GLN A 42 -7.33 26.49 -6.16
CA GLN A 42 -8.14 26.66 -4.95
C GLN A 42 -7.29 26.41 -3.70
N LYS A 43 -7.80 26.84 -2.54
CA LYS A 43 -7.17 26.55 -1.24
C LYS A 43 -7.07 25.03 -1.05
N THR A 44 -5.86 24.52 -0.88
CA THR A 44 -5.59 23.09 -0.66
C THR A 44 -5.78 22.70 0.80
N ILE A 45 -6.01 21.41 1.06
CA ILE A 45 -6.09 20.82 2.41
C ILE A 45 -4.67 20.71 3.00
N PHE A 46 -3.73 20.26 2.17
CA PHE A 46 -2.31 20.12 2.50
C PHE A 46 -1.46 21.01 1.59
N ASN A 47 -0.36 21.53 2.14
CA ASN A 47 0.67 22.17 1.32
C ASN A 47 1.51 21.12 0.58
N ARG A 48 2.42 21.55 -0.31
CA ARG A 48 3.23 20.63 -1.14
C ARG A 48 4.13 19.72 -0.30
N LYS A 49 4.83 20.28 0.69
CA LYS A 49 5.72 19.53 1.59
C LYS A 49 4.95 18.42 2.32
N GLN A 50 3.78 18.76 2.88
CA GLN A 50 2.88 17.81 3.54
C GLN A 50 2.37 16.74 2.58
N THR A 51 1.90 17.14 1.39
CA THR A 51 1.40 16.20 0.37
C THR A 51 2.47 15.19 -0.03
N TYR A 52 3.70 15.65 -0.23
CA TYR A 52 4.84 14.79 -0.55
C TYR A 52 5.15 13.79 0.57
N ILE A 53 5.26 14.28 1.82
CA ILE A 53 5.56 13.43 2.98
C ILE A 53 4.46 12.38 3.20
N ILE A 54 3.19 12.79 3.19
CA ILE A 54 2.05 11.88 3.38
C ILE A 54 1.97 10.87 2.23
N SER A 55 2.19 11.30 0.98
CA SER A 55 2.21 10.40 -0.19
C SER A 55 3.32 9.35 -0.07
N ASN A 56 4.54 9.75 0.28
CA ASN A 56 5.66 8.82 0.44
C ASN A 56 5.39 7.83 1.58
N PHE A 57 4.93 8.32 2.73
CA PHE A 57 4.57 7.47 3.86
C PHE A 57 3.49 6.46 3.47
N ASN A 58 2.42 6.89 2.79
CA ASN A 58 1.34 6.00 2.36
C ASN A 58 1.83 4.93 1.38
N ARG A 59 2.75 5.25 0.47
CA ARG A 59 3.33 4.27 -0.46
C ARG A 59 4.20 3.23 0.23
N ILE A 60 4.99 3.64 1.23
CA ILE A 60 5.76 2.70 2.07
C ILE A 60 4.82 1.81 2.87
N LEU A 61 3.77 2.38 3.47
CA LEU A 61 2.76 1.65 4.21
C LEU A 61 2.07 0.60 3.34
N VAL A 62 1.64 0.97 2.13
CA VAL A 62 1.05 0.05 1.16
C VAL A 62 2.01 -1.09 0.82
N LEU A 63 3.30 -0.80 0.59
CA LEU A 63 4.31 -1.84 0.32
C LEU A 63 4.41 -2.85 1.47
N ILE A 64 4.41 -2.38 2.72
CA ILE A 64 4.42 -3.25 3.90
C ILE A 64 3.17 -4.15 3.91
N ILE A 65 1.98 -3.56 3.72
CA ILE A 65 0.70 -4.29 3.75
C ILE A 65 0.67 -5.39 2.68
N VAL A 66 1.00 -5.08 1.41
CA VAL A 66 0.95 -6.06 0.33
C VAL A 66 2.02 -7.14 0.47
N THR A 67 3.16 -6.81 1.08
CA THR A 67 4.19 -7.80 1.42
C THR A 67 3.70 -8.74 2.53
N SER A 68 2.98 -8.23 3.53
CA SER A 68 2.32 -9.05 4.55
C SER A 68 1.26 -9.98 3.95
N PHE A 69 0.50 -9.52 2.94
CA PHE A 69 -0.42 -10.39 2.20
C PHE A 69 0.31 -11.51 1.44
N LEU A 70 1.42 -11.19 0.78
CA LEU A 70 2.23 -12.21 0.11
C LEU A 70 2.76 -13.25 1.10
N TYR A 71 3.31 -12.80 2.24
CA TYR A 71 3.74 -13.69 3.33
C TYR A 71 2.60 -14.60 3.80
N ASN A 72 1.42 -14.02 4.06
CA ASN A 72 0.25 -14.76 4.50
C ASN A 72 -0.18 -15.82 3.47
N SER A 73 -0.16 -15.47 2.18
CA SER A 73 -0.49 -16.39 1.08
C SER A 73 0.47 -17.59 1.02
N TYR A 74 1.76 -17.38 1.27
CA TYR A 74 2.75 -18.46 1.37
C TYR A 74 2.50 -19.38 2.57
N GLU A 75 2.27 -18.82 3.76
CA GLU A 75 2.00 -19.61 4.97
C GLU A 75 0.70 -20.42 4.83
N GLN A 76 -0.35 -19.83 4.26
CA GLN A 76 -1.60 -20.54 3.99
C GLN A 76 -1.41 -21.70 2.99
N LYS A 77 -0.59 -21.51 1.96
CA LYS A 77 -0.23 -22.60 1.03
C LYS A 77 0.49 -23.72 1.76
N LYS A 78 1.51 -23.40 2.55
CA LYS A 78 2.29 -24.37 3.31
C LYS A 78 1.40 -25.23 4.22
N LEU A 79 0.49 -24.60 4.97
CA LEU A 79 -0.48 -25.30 5.81
C LEU A 79 -1.44 -26.19 5.01
N ALA A 80 -1.77 -25.83 3.78
CA ALA A 80 -2.61 -26.63 2.90
C ALA A 80 -1.85 -27.83 2.30
N GLU A 81 -0.57 -27.67 1.94
CA GLU A 81 0.32 -28.76 1.48
C GLU A 81 0.52 -29.82 2.56
N GLU A 82 0.78 -29.39 3.81
CA GLU A 82 0.90 -30.30 4.96
C GLU A 82 -0.37 -31.14 5.19
N LYS A 83 -1.52 -30.65 4.71
CA LYS A 83 -2.83 -31.31 4.82
C LYS A 83 -3.24 -32.08 3.57
N ASN A 84 -2.36 -32.24 2.59
CA ASN A 84 -2.67 -32.84 1.27
C ASN A 84 -3.92 -32.21 0.63
N SER A 85 -4.18 -30.92 0.91
CA SER A 85 -5.32 -30.19 0.38
C SER A 85 -5.00 -29.64 -1.00
N ASN A 86 -6.05 -29.30 -1.77
CA ASN A 86 -5.86 -28.63 -3.05
C ASN A 86 -5.33 -27.21 -2.83
N VAL A 87 -4.15 -26.91 -3.37
CA VAL A 87 -3.44 -25.63 -3.22
C VAL A 87 -3.59 -24.68 -4.40
N THR A 88 -4.42 -25.02 -5.40
CA THR A 88 -4.59 -24.20 -6.61
C THR A 88 -5.02 -22.77 -6.27
N LEU A 89 -5.96 -22.59 -5.34
CA LEU A 89 -6.39 -21.25 -4.90
C LEU A 89 -5.26 -20.49 -4.20
N ASN A 90 -4.50 -21.17 -3.33
CA ASN A 90 -3.37 -20.54 -2.66
C ASN A 90 -2.28 -20.11 -3.65
N ASN A 91 -2.03 -20.89 -4.70
CA ASN A 91 -1.09 -20.52 -5.76
C ASN A 91 -1.56 -19.26 -6.51
N LEU A 92 -2.85 -19.15 -6.81
CA LEU A 92 -3.41 -17.94 -7.45
C LEU A 92 -3.28 -16.73 -6.53
N ASP A 93 -3.54 -16.88 -5.24
CA ASP A 93 -3.38 -15.81 -4.25
C ASP A 93 -1.92 -15.35 -4.12
N ILE A 94 -0.96 -16.28 -4.17
CA ILE A 94 0.48 -15.94 -4.21
C ILE A 94 0.81 -15.12 -5.45
N VAL A 95 0.30 -15.51 -6.63
CA VAL A 95 0.52 -14.77 -7.88
C VAL A 95 -0.07 -13.37 -7.78
N ALA A 96 -1.32 -13.24 -7.34
CA ALA A 96 -1.99 -11.95 -7.16
C ALA A 96 -1.26 -11.04 -6.15
N SER A 97 -0.83 -11.62 -5.02
CA SER A 97 -0.08 -10.89 -3.99
C SER A 97 1.29 -10.45 -4.49
N SER A 98 1.97 -11.28 -5.29
CA SER A 98 3.25 -10.94 -5.92
C SER A 98 3.12 -9.78 -6.90
N LEU A 99 2.08 -9.79 -7.74
CA LEU A 99 1.77 -8.68 -8.64
C LEU A 99 1.51 -7.38 -7.87
N SER A 100 0.83 -7.48 -6.72
CA SER A 100 0.55 -6.34 -5.85
C SER A 100 1.84 -5.74 -5.26
N VAL A 101 2.78 -6.59 -4.82
CA VAL A 101 4.10 -6.15 -4.35
C VAL A 101 4.87 -5.44 -5.46
N VAL A 102 4.92 -6.02 -6.66
CA VAL A 102 5.60 -5.39 -7.82
C VAL A 102 4.98 -4.02 -8.13
N SER A 103 3.65 -3.92 -8.13
CA SER A 103 2.95 -2.64 -8.32
C SER A 103 3.34 -1.62 -7.26
N ALA A 104 3.34 -2.00 -5.98
CA ALA A 104 3.71 -1.10 -4.89
C ALA A 104 5.15 -0.60 -4.98
N ILE A 105 6.10 -1.46 -5.40
CA ILE A 105 7.51 -1.07 -5.63
C ILE A 105 7.60 -0.04 -6.76
N ILE A 106 6.93 -0.27 -7.89
CA ILE A 106 6.92 0.67 -9.01
C ILE A 106 6.37 2.03 -8.57
N VAL A 107 5.23 2.03 -7.87
CA VAL A 107 4.59 3.24 -7.36
C VAL A 107 5.51 3.98 -6.38
N LEU A 108 6.19 3.28 -5.48
CA LEU A 108 7.16 3.88 -4.56
C LEU A 108 8.35 4.50 -5.31
N TYR A 109 8.89 3.80 -6.30
CA TYR A 109 10.00 4.27 -7.14
C TYR A 109 9.66 5.59 -7.86
N ILE A 110 8.45 5.68 -8.43
CA ILE A 110 7.98 6.90 -9.13
C ILE A 110 8.03 8.12 -8.20
N THR A 111 7.63 8.00 -6.93
CA THR A 111 7.64 9.14 -6.00
C THR A 111 9.02 9.44 -5.44
N ALA A 112 9.86 8.43 -5.26
CA ALA A 112 11.25 8.64 -4.87
C ALA A 112 12.05 9.42 -5.93
N LYS A 113 11.68 9.28 -7.21
CA LYS A 113 12.32 9.98 -8.34
C LYS A 113 11.65 11.29 -8.75
N ALA A 114 10.48 11.61 -8.21
CA ALA A 114 9.84 12.89 -8.48
C ALA A 114 10.72 14.03 -7.91
N PRO A 115 11.16 15.01 -8.72
CA PRO A 115 12.07 16.05 -8.26
C PRO A 115 11.44 16.84 -7.10
N VAL A 116 12.21 16.96 -6.01
CA VAL A 116 11.87 17.82 -4.85
C VAL A 116 11.86 19.31 -5.26
N GLU A 117 12.57 19.67 -6.33
CA GLU A 117 12.69 21.04 -6.85
C GLU A 117 11.36 21.60 -7.37
N ASP A 118 10.50 20.80 -8.03
CA ASP A 118 9.13 21.25 -8.36
C ASP A 118 8.26 21.47 -7.11
N ALA A 119 8.61 20.91 -5.96
CA ALA A 119 7.88 21.09 -4.71
C ALA A 119 8.36 22.30 -3.88
N LEU A 120 9.55 22.86 -4.18
CA LEU A 120 10.19 23.94 -3.43
C LEU A 120 10.38 25.24 -4.24
N ASP A 121 10.56 25.20 -5.56
CA ASP A 121 10.84 26.40 -6.39
C ASP A 121 9.60 27.25 -6.73
N ILE A 122 8.40 26.84 -6.29
CA ILE A 122 7.15 27.61 -6.45
C ILE A 122 6.75 28.30 -5.13
N GLU A 123 7.63 28.29 -4.11
CA GLU A 123 7.48 29.12 -2.90
C GLU A 123 7.87 30.59 -3.14
N ASN A 124 8.46 30.93 -4.29
CA ASN A 124 8.65 32.33 -4.71
C ASN A 124 8.42 32.53 -6.22
N PRO A 125 7.17 32.71 -6.69
CA PRO A 125 6.98 33.49 -7.88
C PRO A 125 7.27 34.93 -7.48
N ASN A 126 8.47 35.43 -7.79
CA ASN A 126 8.66 36.87 -7.89
C ASN A 126 7.62 37.38 -8.89
N PHE A 127 6.50 37.93 -8.42
CA PHE A 127 5.70 39.05 -8.94
C PHE A 127 4.50 39.31 -8.01
#